data_AF-A0A977IGR2-F1
#
_entry.id   AF-A0A977IGR2-F1
#
_cell.length_a   1.000
_cell.length_b   1.000
_cell.length_c   1.000
_cell.angle_alpha   90.00
_cell.angle_beta   90.00
_cell.angle_gamma   90.00
#
_symmetry.space_group_name_H-M   'P 1'
#
loop_
_entity.id
_entity.type
_entity.pdbx_description
1 polymer ?
#
loop_
_entity_poly.entity_id
_entity_poly.type
_entity_poly.pdbx_seq_one_letter_code
_entity_poly.pdbx_strand_id
1 'polypeptide(L)'
;MLRFTRIAEAKFSGEFKERVLKVYALFPELAEHEVKCGYIRRGTRLLGTARGWAIPKQISLQPNVGRMTIAHELTHLLQGCNGVPHGEKACDIWAMARLPAEMLDDQPYYLLRHWRRERWLHNRVQAKALCERAIEVRKVERNYIKWLSGELRQLK
;
A
#
# COMPACT_ATOMS: atom_id res chain seq x y z
N MET A 1 15.53 5.99 -5.65
CA MET A 1 14.94 6.93 -6.65
C MET A 1 13.93 6.20 -7.53
N LEU A 2 12.70 6.74 -7.66
CA LEU A 2 11.65 6.18 -8.51
C LEU A 2 11.70 6.77 -9.93
N ARG A 3 11.67 5.91 -10.96
CA ARG A 3 11.60 6.29 -12.38
C ARG A 3 10.39 5.65 -13.04
N PHE A 4 9.61 6.41 -13.79
CA PHE A 4 8.57 5.84 -14.64
C PHE A 4 9.19 5.22 -15.89
N THR A 5 8.65 4.08 -16.33
CA THR A 5 9.04 3.49 -17.62
C THR A 5 8.57 4.36 -18.79
N ARG A 6 9.17 4.23 -19.98
CA ARG A 6 8.75 4.99 -21.18
C ARG A 6 7.25 4.95 -21.45
N ILE A 7 6.62 3.79 -21.27
CA ILE A 7 5.18 3.62 -21.47
C ILE A 7 4.40 4.35 -20.37
N ALA A 8 4.81 4.21 -19.11
CA ALA A 8 4.19 4.92 -17.99
C ALA A 8 4.32 6.44 -18.15
N GLU A 9 5.48 6.93 -18.58
CA GLU A 9 5.70 8.35 -18.87
C GLU A 9 4.72 8.88 -19.91
N ALA A 10 4.46 8.12 -20.97
CA ALA A 10 3.55 8.53 -22.03
C ALA A 10 2.05 8.37 -21.66
N LYS A 11 1.71 7.45 -20.75
CA LYS A 11 0.31 7.06 -20.47
C LYS A 11 -0.26 7.59 -19.16
N PHE A 12 0.58 7.93 -18.19
CA PHE A 12 0.14 8.52 -16.93
C PHE A 12 -0.04 10.03 -17.08
N SER A 13 -1.12 10.56 -16.50
CA SER A 13 -1.30 12.01 -16.36
C SER A 13 -0.28 12.59 -15.38
N GLY A 14 -0.01 13.89 -15.47
CA GLY A 14 0.86 14.59 -14.51
C GLY A 14 0.38 14.44 -13.07
N GLU A 15 -0.93 14.63 -12.84
CA GLU A 15 -1.56 14.47 -11.51
C GLU A 15 -1.35 13.05 -10.95
N PHE A 16 -1.47 12.01 -11.78
CA PHE A 16 -1.27 10.64 -11.32
C PHE A 16 0.20 10.35 -11.01
N LYS A 17 1.14 10.86 -11.82
CA LYS A 17 2.58 10.76 -11.51
C LYS A 17 2.91 11.45 -10.19
N GLU A 18 2.38 12.65 -9.96
CA GLU A 18 2.55 13.38 -8.71
C GLU A 18 1.98 12.60 -7.52
N ARG A 19 0.80 11.98 -7.67
CA ARG A 19 0.21 11.10 -6.65
C ARG A 19 1.14 9.94 -6.31
N VAL A 20 1.70 9.27 -7.32
CA VAL A 20 2.66 8.17 -7.11
C VAL A 20 3.90 8.65 -6.38
N LEU A 21 4.47 9.79 -6.78
CA LEU A 21 5.66 10.36 -6.14
C LEU A 21 5.39 10.78 -4.70
N LYS A 22 4.24 11.39 -4.40
CA LYS A 22 3.83 11.76 -3.03
C LYS A 22 3.72 10.53 -2.12
N VAL A 23 3.12 9.45 -2.62
CA VAL A 23 3.05 8.20 -1.85
C VAL A 23 4.43 7.57 -1.70
N TYR A 24 5.25 7.54 -2.76
CA TYR A 24 6.62 7.02 -2.72
C TYR A 24 7.51 7.74 -1.69
N ALA A 25 7.35 9.06 -1.53
CA ALA A 25 8.09 9.84 -0.55
C ALA A 25 7.89 9.37 0.90
N LEU A 26 6.80 8.64 1.18
CA LEU A 26 6.55 8.06 2.49
C LEU A 26 7.39 6.80 2.76
N PHE A 27 8.09 6.24 1.76
CA PHE A 27 8.89 5.02 1.84
C PHE A 27 10.41 5.32 1.71
N PRO A 28 11.03 6.00 2.70
CA PRO A 28 12.45 6.34 2.66
C PRO A 28 13.38 5.12 2.49
N GLU A 29 12.97 3.93 2.93
CA GLU A 29 13.74 2.68 2.76
C GLU A 29 13.89 2.30 1.27
N LEU A 30 13.03 2.82 0.39
CA LEU A 30 13.15 2.64 -1.05
C LEU A 30 13.97 3.73 -1.73
N ALA A 31 14.44 4.74 -1.00
CA ALA A 31 15.25 5.83 -1.57
C ALA A 31 16.60 5.34 -2.05
N GLU A 32 17.21 4.40 -1.30
CA GLU A 32 18.50 3.76 -1.59
C GLU A 32 18.45 2.78 -2.78
N HIS A 33 17.24 2.43 -3.24
CA HIS A 33 17.04 1.53 -4.36
C HIS A 33 16.56 2.28 -5.60
N GLU A 34 17.00 1.84 -6.77
CA GLU A 34 16.31 2.19 -8.00
C GLU A 34 14.97 1.44 -8.06
N VAL A 35 13.87 2.18 -8.23
CA VAL A 35 12.52 1.63 -8.35
C VAL A 35 11.92 2.05 -9.70
N LYS A 36 11.50 1.09 -10.50
CA LYS A 36 10.77 1.34 -11.76
C LYS A 36 9.26 1.32 -11.53
N CYS A 37 8.56 2.30 -12.10
CA CYS A 37 7.10 2.33 -12.14
C CYS A 37 6.61 2.07 -13.57
N GLY A 38 6.05 0.88 -13.77
CA GLY A 38 5.47 0.39 -15.02
C GLY A 38 4.00 0.78 -15.21
N TYR A 39 3.49 0.48 -16.40
CA TYR A 39 2.11 0.74 -16.79
C TYR A 39 1.32 -0.58 -16.91
N ILE A 40 0.14 -0.62 -16.32
CA ILE A 40 -0.87 -1.65 -16.57
C ILE A 40 -2.02 -1.02 -17.35
N ARG A 41 -2.49 -1.71 -18.40
CA ARG A 41 -3.63 -1.24 -19.19
C ARG A 41 -4.91 -1.21 -18.35
N ARG A 42 -5.69 -0.12 -18.49
CA ARG A 42 -7.04 -0.02 -17.92
C ARG A 42 -7.94 -1.15 -18.41
N GLY A 43 -8.84 -1.61 -17.54
CA GLY A 43 -9.79 -2.69 -17.85
C GLY A 43 -9.23 -4.10 -17.65
N THR A 44 -7.97 -4.23 -17.22
CA THR A 44 -7.46 -5.49 -16.69
C THR A 44 -7.95 -5.69 -15.25
N ARG A 45 -7.96 -6.93 -14.77
CA ARG A 45 -8.36 -7.25 -13.39
C ARG A 45 -7.34 -6.82 -12.33
N LEU A 46 -6.10 -6.54 -12.74
CA LEU A 46 -4.98 -6.20 -11.85
C LEU A 46 -4.80 -4.69 -11.77
N LEU A 47 -5.04 -4.09 -10.61
CA LEU A 47 -4.85 -2.66 -10.40
C LEU A 47 -3.37 -2.29 -10.20
N GLY A 48 -2.60 -3.20 -9.63
CA GLY A 48 -1.18 -3.05 -9.36
C GLY A 48 -0.47 -4.41 -9.37
N THR A 49 0.86 -4.37 -9.43
CA THR A 49 1.73 -5.51 -9.14
C THR A 49 3.12 -5.01 -8.76
N ALA A 50 3.82 -5.78 -7.94
CA ALA A 50 5.17 -5.51 -7.51
C ALA A 50 6.11 -6.70 -7.74
N ARG A 51 7.37 -6.40 -8.01
CA ARG A 51 8.49 -7.34 -8.15
C ARG A 51 9.63 -6.88 -7.26
N GLY A 52 9.58 -7.28 -5.99
CA GLY A 52 10.57 -6.90 -4.97
C GLY A 52 11.95 -7.55 -5.15
N TRP A 53 12.02 -8.67 -5.88
CA TRP A 53 13.24 -9.42 -6.18
C TRP A 53 13.94 -9.00 -7.49
N ALA A 54 13.29 -8.16 -8.30
CA ALA A 54 13.89 -7.67 -9.54
C ALA A 54 14.96 -6.61 -9.26
N ILE A 55 15.97 -6.52 -10.13
CA ILE A 55 16.98 -5.46 -10.12
C ILE A 55 16.88 -4.70 -11.45
N PRO A 56 16.42 -3.43 -11.44
CA PRO A 56 15.90 -2.68 -10.30
C PRO A 56 14.52 -3.20 -9.83
N LYS A 57 14.16 -2.87 -8.58
CA LYS A 57 12.84 -3.19 -8.02
C LYS A 57 11.75 -2.53 -8.88
N GLN A 58 10.58 -3.16 -9.01
CA GLN A 58 9.55 -2.64 -9.91
C GLN A 58 8.15 -2.74 -9.31
N ILE A 59 7.37 -1.67 -9.44
CA ILE A 59 5.91 -1.71 -9.37
C ILE A 59 5.33 -1.43 -10.75
N SER A 60 4.11 -1.88 -11.02
CA SER A 60 3.35 -1.48 -12.21
C SER A 60 1.93 -1.18 -11.79
N LEU A 61 1.35 -0.09 -12.31
CA LEU A 61 0.08 0.44 -11.84
C LEU A 61 -0.88 0.68 -13.01
N GLN A 62 -2.17 0.47 -12.78
CA GLN A 62 -3.19 1.04 -13.65
C GLN A 62 -3.28 2.57 -13.45
N PRO A 63 -3.60 3.35 -14.49
CA PRO A 63 -3.84 4.78 -14.36
C PRO A 63 -4.97 5.12 -13.39
N ASN A 64 -4.70 6.08 -12.51
CA ASN A 64 -5.64 6.67 -11.54
C ASN A 64 -6.08 5.75 -10.40
N VAL A 65 -5.33 4.69 -10.07
CA VAL A 65 -5.54 3.99 -8.80
C VAL A 65 -5.34 4.94 -7.61
N GLY A 66 -5.98 4.64 -6.48
CA GLY A 66 -5.87 5.44 -5.25
C GLY A 66 -4.54 5.24 -4.54
N ARG A 67 -4.28 6.11 -3.56
CA ARG A 67 -3.04 6.13 -2.77
C ARG A 67 -2.86 4.85 -1.99
N MET A 68 -3.95 4.26 -1.48
CA MET A 68 -3.90 2.97 -0.78
C MET A 68 -3.33 1.85 -1.68
N THR A 69 -3.76 1.78 -2.94
CA THR A 69 -3.22 0.78 -3.90
C THR A 69 -1.75 1.05 -4.19
N ILE A 70 -1.36 2.30 -4.40
CA ILE A 70 0.04 2.66 -4.64
C ILE A 70 0.93 2.25 -3.45
N ALA A 71 0.48 2.58 -2.22
CA ALA A 71 1.20 2.25 -1.00
C ALA A 71 1.29 0.74 -0.77
N HIS A 72 0.23 -0.01 -1.10
CA HIS A 72 0.21 -1.47 -1.06
C HIS A 72 1.30 -2.06 -1.96
N GLU A 73 1.38 -1.64 -3.23
CA GLU A 73 2.39 -2.13 -4.17
C GLU A 73 3.83 -1.75 -3.77
N LEU A 74 4.02 -0.55 -3.21
CA LEU A 74 5.33 -0.15 -2.68
C LEU A 74 5.73 -0.99 -1.47
N THR A 75 4.76 -1.36 -0.62
CA THR A 75 5.01 -2.21 0.55
C THR A 75 5.49 -3.61 0.16
N HIS A 76 5.00 -4.16 -0.95
CA HIS A 76 5.54 -5.42 -1.49
C HIS A 76 7.05 -5.36 -1.76
N LEU A 77 7.59 -4.21 -2.16
CA LEU A 77 9.02 -4.06 -2.41
C LEU A 77 9.87 -4.17 -1.14
N LEU A 78 9.25 -3.99 0.02
CA LEU A 78 9.88 -4.08 1.34
C LEU A 78 9.69 -5.44 2.01
N GLN A 79 8.82 -6.32 1.49
CA GLN A 79 8.56 -7.61 2.13
C GLN A 79 9.81 -8.49 2.22
N GLY A 80 9.98 -9.17 3.36
CA GLY A 80 11.16 -9.99 3.64
C GLY A 80 12.39 -9.16 4.02
N CYS A 81 12.29 -7.83 3.98
CA CYS A 81 13.28 -6.88 4.43
C CYS A 81 12.62 -5.89 5.41
N ASN A 82 13.40 -5.09 6.12
CA ASN A 82 12.90 -3.94 6.90
C ASN A 82 11.74 -4.26 7.87
N GLY A 83 11.68 -5.51 8.38
CA GLY A 83 10.66 -5.97 9.30
C GLY A 83 9.27 -6.25 8.68
N VAL A 84 9.06 -6.02 7.38
CA VAL A 84 7.77 -6.19 6.70
C VAL A 84 7.53 -7.68 6.37
N PRO A 85 6.46 -8.31 6.91
CA PRO A 85 6.14 -9.71 6.60
C PRO A 85 5.64 -9.89 5.16
N HIS A 86 5.83 -11.10 4.64
CA HIS A 86 5.17 -11.53 3.41
C HIS A 86 3.63 -11.67 3.58
N GLY A 87 2.91 -11.47 2.48
CA GLY A 87 1.46 -11.62 2.38
C GLY A 87 0.68 -10.32 2.16
N GLU A 88 -0.45 -10.42 1.46
CA GLU A 88 -1.29 -9.29 1.05
C GLU A 88 -1.85 -8.49 2.23
N LYS A 89 -2.30 -9.17 3.29
CA LYS A 89 -2.79 -8.50 4.50
C LYS A 89 -1.68 -7.72 5.21
N ALA A 90 -0.46 -8.24 5.21
CA ALA A 90 0.67 -7.51 5.78
C ALA A 90 0.94 -6.24 4.97
N CYS A 91 0.87 -6.31 3.63
CA CYS A 91 0.97 -5.12 2.77
C CYS A 91 -0.09 -4.08 3.11
N ASP A 92 -1.36 -4.47 3.23
CA ASP A 92 -2.44 -3.54 3.58
C ASP A 92 -2.21 -2.88 4.95
N ILE A 93 -1.82 -3.65 5.97
CA ILE A 93 -1.58 -3.13 7.33
C ILE A 93 -0.46 -2.11 7.33
N TRP A 94 0.66 -2.44 6.70
CA TRP A 94 1.84 -1.57 6.67
C TRP A 94 1.62 -0.35 5.79
N ALA A 95 0.97 -0.49 4.64
CA ALA A 95 0.58 0.63 3.80
C ALA A 95 -0.40 1.58 4.52
N MET A 96 -1.40 1.04 5.22
CA MET A 96 -2.33 1.84 6.03
C MET A 96 -1.62 2.59 7.15
N ALA A 97 -0.76 1.92 7.91
CA ALA A 97 -0.03 2.54 9.00
C ALA A 97 0.83 3.73 8.53
N ARG A 98 1.34 3.63 7.30
CA ARG A 98 2.27 4.58 6.70
C ARG A 98 1.60 5.79 6.06
N LEU A 99 0.44 5.61 5.44
CA LEU A 99 -0.31 6.71 4.81
C LEU A 99 -0.90 7.64 5.86
N PRO A 100 -0.67 8.97 5.79
CA PRO A 100 -1.42 9.94 6.59
C PRO A 100 -2.94 9.74 6.46
N ALA A 101 -3.70 10.06 7.50
CA ALA A 101 -5.14 9.75 7.53
C ALA A 101 -5.92 10.46 6.42
N GLU A 102 -5.49 11.67 6.04
CA GLU A 102 -6.01 12.47 4.94
C GLU A 102 -5.70 11.87 3.56
N MET A 103 -4.70 10.99 3.46
CA MET A 103 -4.32 10.27 2.24
C MET A 103 -5.03 8.92 2.09
N LEU A 104 -5.81 8.48 3.07
CA LEU A 104 -6.63 7.26 3.02
C LEU A 104 -7.90 7.49 2.20
N ASP A 105 -7.74 7.44 0.87
CA ASP A 105 -8.80 7.59 -0.12
C ASP A 105 -9.62 6.31 -0.32
N ASP A 106 -8.91 5.19 -0.52
CA ASP A 106 -9.50 3.87 -0.76
C ASP A 106 -9.34 2.95 0.44
N GLN A 107 -10.27 2.01 0.57
CA GLN A 107 -10.22 0.95 1.57
C GLN A 107 -9.12 -0.08 1.22
N PRO A 108 -8.35 -0.58 2.20
CA PRO A 108 -7.44 -1.72 2.01
C PRO A 108 -8.23 -3.00 1.69
N TYR A 109 -8.06 -3.53 0.47
CA TYR A 109 -8.91 -4.60 -0.04
C TYR A 109 -8.79 -5.91 0.74
N TYR A 110 -7.58 -6.36 1.07
CA TYR A 110 -7.35 -7.65 1.71
C TYR A 110 -7.59 -7.63 3.22
N LEU A 111 -7.35 -6.48 3.85
CA LEU A 111 -7.61 -6.29 5.28
C LEU A 111 -9.09 -6.09 5.56
N LEU A 112 -9.79 -5.28 4.76
CA LEU A 112 -11.14 -4.81 5.05
C LEU A 112 -12.16 -5.16 3.96
N ARG A 113 -11.93 -6.22 3.16
CA ARG A 113 -12.80 -6.65 2.04
C ARG A 113 -14.30 -6.65 2.33
N HIS A 114 -14.70 -6.98 3.56
CA HIS A 114 -16.09 -7.16 3.96
C HIS A 114 -16.76 -5.86 4.45
N TRP A 115 -16.01 -4.78 4.60
CA TRP A 115 -16.55 -3.51 5.03
C TRP A 115 -17.13 -2.76 3.85
N ARG A 116 -18.33 -2.19 4.03
CA ARG A 116 -18.91 -1.25 3.06
C ARG A 116 -18.18 0.09 3.13
N ARG A 117 -18.33 0.89 2.07
CA ARG A 117 -17.66 2.20 1.93
C ARG A 117 -18.01 3.14 3.08
N GLU A 118 -19.26 3.15 3.53
CA GLU A 118 -19.73 4.02 4.62
C GLU A 118 -19.00 3.71 5.92
N ARG A 119 -18.91 2.42 6.28
CA ARG A 119 -18.16 1.97 7.46
C ARG A 119 -16.68 2.30 7.36
N TRP A 120 -16.09 2.14 6.18
CA TRP A 120 -14.70 2.54 5.94
C TRP A 120 -14.49 4.04 6.19
N LEU A 121 -15.28 4.89 5.55
CA LEU A 121 -15.14 6.34 5.68
C LEU A 121 -15.33 6.80 7.13
N HIS A 122 -16.26 6.19 7.86
CA HIS A 122 -16.49 6.49 9.28
C HIS A 122 -15.32 6.10 10.18
N ASN A 123 -14.63 4.99 9.86
CA ASN A 123 -13.66 4.36 10.78
C ASN A 123 -12.21 4.45 10.31
N ARG A 124 -11.89 5.06 9.16
CA ARG A 124 -10.54 5.01 8.56
C ARG A 124 -9.42 5.49 9.49
N VAL A 125 -9.70 6.49 10.34
CA VAL A 125 -8.72 7.03 11.29
C VAL A 125 -8.45 6.01 12.40
N GLN A 126 -9.50 5.43 13.00
CA GLN A 126 -9.35 4.39 14.01
C GLN A 126 -8.71 3.12 13.43
N ALA A 127 -9.09 2.72 12.22
CA ALA A 127 -8.52 1.57 11.53
C ALA A 127 -7.01 1.77 11.25
N LYS A 128 -6.59 2.99 10.88
CA LYS A 128 -5.18 3.37 10.77
C LYS A 128 -4.44 3.20 12.08
N ALA A 129 -4.97 3.78 13.16
CA ALA A 129 -4.35 3.68 14.49
C ALA A 129 -4.21 2.22 14.95
N LEU A 130 -5.19 1.38 14.64
CA LEU A 130 -5.11 -0.06 14.89
C LEU A 130 -4.02 -0.73 14.05
N CYS A 131 -3.83 -0.36 12.78
CA CYS A 131 -2.74 -0.88 11.95
C CYS A 131 -1.36 -0.50 12.49
N GLU A 132 -1.18 0.74 12.94
CA GLU A 132 0.07 1.19 13.60
C GLU A 132 0.34 0.37 14.87
N ARG A 133 -0.68 0.22 15.73
CA ARG A 133 -0.58 -0.62 16.92
C ARG A 133 -0.28 -2.09 16.58
N ALA A 134 -0.82 -2.60 15.47
CA ALA A 134 -0.57 -3.97 15.05
C ALA A 134 0.91 -4.23 14.72
N ILE A 135 1.60 -3.24 14.13
CA ILE A 135 3.04 -3.30 13.86
C ILE A 135 3.83 -3.37 15.17
N GLU A 136 3.42 -2.63 16.19
CA GLU A 136 4.03 -2.70 17.52
C GLU A 136 3.77 -4.03 18.22
N VAL A 137 2.52 -4.53 18.21
CA VAL A 137 2.15 -5.84 18.75
C VAL A 137 2.96 -6.96 18.10
N ARG A 138 3.27 -6.86 16.80
CA ARG A 138 4.08 -7.83 16.07
C ARG A 138 5.46 -8.05 16.69
N LYS A 139 6.05 -7.06 17.37
CA LYS A 139 7.37 -7.19 18.01
C LYS A 139 7.40 -8.29 19.07
N VAL A 140 6.23 -8.65 19.64
CA VAL A 140 6.10 -9.67 20.69
C VAL A 140 5.13 -10.80 20.34
N GLU A 141 4.17 -10.58 19.44
CA GLU A 141 3.14 -11.57 19.04
C GLU A 141 3.15 -11.79 17.52
N ARG A 142 3.51 -13.00 17.08
CA ARG A 142 3.55 -13.35 15.65
C ARG A 142 2.16 -13.33 14.99
N ASN A 143 1.10 -13.54 15.76
CA ASN A 143 -0.30 -13.54 15.31
C ASN A 143 -0.98 -12.15 15.36
N TYR A 144 -0.21 -11.07 15.27
CA TYR A 144 -0.72 -9.69 15.30
C TYR A 144 -1.88 -9.41 14.33
N ILE A 145 -1.93 -10.09 13.17
CA ILE A 145 -3.04 -9.96 12.21
C ILE A 145 -4.37 -10.50 12.79
N LYS A 146 -4.31 -11.59 13.57
CA LYS A 146 -5.49 -12.15 14.25
C LYS A 146 -5.98 -11.20 15.33
N TRP A 147 -5.05 -10.64 16.12
CA TRP A 147 -5.34 -9.58 17.09
C TRP A 147 -6.01 -8.38 16.42
N LEU A 148 -5.39 -7.83 15.37
CA LEU A 148 -5.92 -6.69 14.61
C LEU A 148 -7.31 -6.99 14.03
N SER A 149 -7.53 -8.20 13.51
CA SER A 149 -8.84 -8.63 13.02
C SER A 149 -9.90 -8.70 14.12
N GLY A 150 -9.51 -8.93 15.37
CA GLY A 150 -10.38 -8.82 16.55
C GLY A 150 -10.76 -7.37 16.81
N GLU A 151 -9.77 -6.47 16.88
CA GLU A 151 -9.98 -5.04 17.15
C GLU A 151 -10.84 -4.37 16.06
N LEU A 152 -10.53 -4.62 14.79
CA LEU A 152 -11.28 -4.06 13.66
C LEU A 152 -12.76 -4.50 13.67
N ARG A 153 -13.07 -5.71 14.16
CA ARG A 153 -14.47 -6.16 14.26
C ARG A 153 -15.28 -5.35 15.26
N GLN A 154 -14.64 -4.72 16.24
CA GLN A 154 -15.30 -3.89 17.25
C GLN A 154 -15.65 -2.49 16.74
N LEU A 155 -15.02 -2.03 15.66
CA LEU A 155 -15.36 -0.74 15.02
C LEU A 155 -16.70 -0.89 14.30
N LYS A 156 -17.71 -0.10 14.67
CA LYS A 156 -19.07 -0.20 14.11
C LYS A 156 -19.19 0.55 12.78
#